data_AF-A0A7S1YF22-F1
#
_entry.id   AF-A0A7S1YF22-F1
#
_cell.length_a   1.000
_cell.length_b   1.000
_cell.length_c   1.000
_cell.angle_alpha   90.00
_cell.angle_beta   90.00
_cell.angle_gamma   90.00
#
_symmetry.space_group_name_H-M   'P 1'
#
loop_
_entity.id
_entity.type
_entity.pdbx_description
1 polymer ?
#
loop_
_entity_poly.entity_id
_entity_poly.type
_entity_poly.pdbx_seq_one_letter_code
_entity_poly.pdbx_strand_id
1 'polypeptide(L)'
;MSELMSAKAEAQSSPTSRCNAQQTFYMSCKIDVALPTANQAKYATMVLSVDQEVGKVHRSYETTGNVIHITLESTEAKMLRVAVSSFYDYLALALRCNQEFDEG
;
A
#
# COMPACT_ATOMS: atom_id res chain seq x y z
N MET A 1 42.48 -31.13 -34.06
CA MET A 1 42.06 -29.71 -34.15
C MET A 1 40.87 -29.70 -35.08
N SER A 2 39.69 -29.86 -34.50
CA SER A 2 38.44 -30.16 -35.21
C SER A 2 37.34 -29.22 -34.72
N GLU A 3 36.72 -28.57 -35.71
CA GLU A 3 35.32 -28.20 -35.81
C GLU A 3 34.70 -27.19 -34.83
N LEU A 4 34.47 -26.00 -35.43
CA LEU A 4 33.50 -24.99 -35.03
C LEU A 4 32.07 -25.51 -35.05
N MET A 5 31.29 -25.03 -34.07
CA MET A 5 29.85 -24.72 -34.13
C MET A 5 28.84 -25.84 -34.44
N SER A 6 28.16 -26.30 -33.38
CA SER A 6 26.71 -26.53 -33.38
C SER A 6 26.17 -26.77 -31.97
N ALA A 7 25.32 -25.86 -31.49
CA ALA A 7 24.23 -26.17 -30.55
C ALA A 7 23.21 -25.03 -30.61
N LYS A 8 22.21 -25.24 -31.47
CA LYS A 8 20.98 -24.46 -31.55
C LYS A 8 20.09 -24.91 -30.39
N ALA A 9 19.73 -24.01 -29.49
CA ALA A 9 18.67 -24.23 -28.51
C ALA A 9 17.65 -23.10 -28.67
N GLU A 10 16.67 -23.32 -29.53
CA GLU A 10 15.41 -22.58 -29.54
C GLU A 10 14.57 -23.06 -28.34
N ALA A 11 14.34 -22.17 -27.38
CA ALA A 11 13.24 -22.29 -26.45
C ALA A 11 12.34 -21.06 -26.65
N GLN A 12 11.25 -21.28 -27.38
CA GLN A 12 10.18 -20.30 -27.57
C GLN A 12 9.31 -20.20 -26.31
N SER A 13 9.04 -18.94 -25.94
CA SER A 13 7.75 -18.39 -25.48
C SER A 13 7.10 -18.92 -24.20
N SER A 14 7.03 -18.05 -23.17
CA SER A 14 5.80 -17.49 -22.54
C SER A 14 6.15 -16.71 -21.25
N PRO A 15 5.28 -15.83 -20.72
CA PRO A 15 5.04 -14.45 -21.15
C PRO A 15 5.63 -13.41 -20.17
N THR A 16 6.22 -12.38 -20.76
CA THR A 16 6.38 -10.99 -20.31
C THR A 16 5.83 -10.61 -18.92
N SER A 17 6.58 -10.87 -17.84
CA SER A 17 6.46 -10.02 -16.64
C SER A 17 7.31 -8.77 -16.86
N ARG A 18 6.68 -7.66 -17.24
CA ARG A 18 7.34 -6.36 -17.31
C ARG A 18 7.67 -5.88 -15.89
N CYS A 19 8.77 -6.35 -15.35
CA CYS A 19 9.44 -5.69 -14.23
C CYS A 19 10.25 -4.51 -14.77
N ASN A 20 9.67 -3.31 -14.74
CA ASN A 20 10.31 -2.01 -14.44
C ASN A 20 9.43 -0.88 -14.96
N ALA A 21 8.69 -0.26 -14.05
CA ALA A 21 8.43 1.17 -14.13
C ALA A 21 8.78 1.70 -12.74
N GLN A 22 9.84 2.50 -12.64
CA GLN A 22 10.00 3.42 -11.53
C GLN A 22 8.80 4.37 -11.59
N GLN A 23 7.70 4.00 -10.93
CA GLN A 23 6.50 4.82 -10.93
C GLN A 23 6.81 6.05 -10.10
N THR A 24 7.13 7.14 -10.78
CA THR A 24 7.43 8.42 -10.14
C THR A 24 6.13 9.01 -9.61
N PHE A 25 5.84 8.76 -8.33
CA PHE A 25 4.77 9.45 -7.65
C PHE A 25 5.17 10.91 -7.45
N TYR A 26 4.44 11.84 -8.07
CA TYR A 26 4.74 13.27 -7.97
C TYR A 26 3.83 13.99 -6.97
N MET A 27 2.76 13.33 -6.51
CA MET A 27 1.84 13.86 -5.49
C MET A 27 1.84 12.92 -4.29
N SER A 28 1.98 13.50 -3.11
CA SER A 28 1.88 12.77 -1.85
C SER A 28 0.98 13.50 -0.86
N CYS A 29 0.33 12.72 0.01
CA CYS A 29 -0.48 13.18 1.12
C CYS A 29 -0.05 12.41 2.36
N LYS A 30 0.24 13.14 3.44
CA LYS A 30 0.59 12.58 4.74
C LYS A 30 -0.52 12.87 5.73
N ILE A 31 -0.96 11.85 6.44
CA ILE A 31 -2.04 11.93 7.42
C ILE A 31 -1.53 11.31 8.72
N ASP A 32 -1.65 12.07 9.81
CA ASP A 32 -1.32 11.61 11.14
C ASP A 32 -2.60 11.50 11.97
N VAL A 33 -2.83 10.32 12.54
CA VAL A 33 -4.03 10.04 13.35
C VAL A 33 -3.58 9.61 14.74
N ALA A 34 -3.82 10.47 15.73
CA ALA A 34 -3.59 10.15 17.13
C ALA A 34 -4.82 9.43 17.71
N LEU A 35 -4.60 8.25 18.28
CA LEU A 35 -5.63 7.49 19.00
C LEU A 35 -5.42 7.56 20.52
N PRO A 36 -6.47 7.33 21.32
CA PRO A 36 -6.39 7.31 22.78
C PRO A 36 -5.29 6.39 23.36
N THR A 37 -5.04 5.22 22.76
CA THR A 37 -4.06 4.25 23.24
C THR A 37 -3.19 3.70 22.12
N ALA A 38 -1.99 3.22 22.48
CA ALA A 38 -1.09 2.55 21.54
C ALA A 38 -1.67 1.24 20.97
N ASN A 39 -2.48 0.53 21.76
CA ASN A 39 -3.15 -0.70 21.31
C ASN A 39 -4.17 -0.40 20.22
N GLN A 40 -4.98 0.65 20.38
CA GLN A 40 -5.91 1.08 19.33
C GLN A 40 -5.17 1.44 18.03
N ALA A 41 -4.04 2.16 18.15
CA ALA A 41 -3.22 2.53 16.98
C ALA A 41 -2.68 1.29 16.26
N LYS A 42 -2.23 0.30 17.01
CA LYS A 42 -1.77 -0.98 16.49
C LYS A 42 -2.90 -1.76 15.79
N TYR A 43 -4.06 -1.92 16.42
CA TYR A 43 -5.18 -2.67 15.84
C TYR A 43 -5.74 -1.99 14.59
N ALA A 44 -5.93 -0.66 14.64
CA ALA A 44 -6.38 0.10 13.49
C ALA A 44 -5.39 -0.05 12.33
N THR A 45 -4.09 0.04 12.57
CA THR A 45 -3.06 -0.16 11.53
C THR A 45 -3.12 -1.57 10.95
N MET A 46 -3.29 -2.60 11.80
CA MET A 46 -3.44 -3.99 11.33
C MET A 46 -4.64 -4.14 10.41
N VAL A 47 -5.79 -3.57 10.76
CA VAL A 47 -7.00 -3.64 9.93
C VAL A 47 -6.83 -2.87 8.62
N LEU A 48 -6.25 -1.67 8.68
CA LEU A 48 -6.07 -0.79 7.51
C LEU A 48 -5.00 -1.29 6.52
N SER A 49 -4.04 -2.11 6.97
CA SER A 49 -2.94 -2.62 6.16
C SER A 49 -3.27 -3.91 5.39
N VAL A 50 -4.43 -4.53 5.66
CA VAL A 50 -4.81 -5.82 5.04
C VAL A 50 -5.26 -5.63 3.59
N ASP A 51 -5.73 -4.44 3.22
CA ASP A 51 -6.24 -4.20 1.88
C ASP A 51 -5.09 -4.09 0.87
N GLN A 52 -5.02 -5.04 -0.05
CA GLN A 52 -4.01 -5.05 -1.10
C GLN A 52 -4.32 -3.92 -2.09
N GLU A 53 -3.33 -3.07 -2.31
CA GLU A 53 -3.53 -1.86 -3.09
C GLU A 53 -3.77 -2.17 -4.57
N VAL A 54 -4.97 -1.87 -5.05
CA VAL A 54 -5.34 -2.00 -6.46
C VAL A 54 -5.17 -0.67 -7.19
N GLY A 55 -4.10 -0.51 -7.98
CA GLY A 55 -4.02 0.52 -9.02
C GLY A 55 -2.82 1.48 -8.95
N LYS A 56 -3.08 2.79 -9.13
CA LYS A 56 -2.09 3.86 -9.34
C LYS A 56 -1.75 4.68 -8.07
N VAL A 57 -2.15 4.19 -6.91
CA VAL A 57 -1.88 4.82 -5.62
C VAL A 57 -0.97 3.89 -4.86
N HIS A 58 -0.04 4.45 -4.10
CA HIS A 58 0.76 3.75 -3.13
C HIS A 58 0.39 4.21 -1.72
N ARG A 59 0.20 3.28 -0.79
CA ARG A 59 -0.13 3.54 0.62
C ARG A 59 0.90 2.85 1.51
N SER A 60 1.44 3.60 2.44
CA SER A 60 2.26 3.08 3.52
C SER A 60 1.72 3.52 4.87
N TYR A 61 1.83 2.62 5.85
CA TYR A 61 1.37 2.83 7.22
C TYR A 61 2.53 2.58 8.17
N GLU A 62 2.75 3.49 9.09
CA GLU A 62 3.71 3.36 10.18
C GLU A 62 3.01 3.71 11.50
N THR A 63 3.37 3.06 12.59
CA THR A 63 2.79 3.35 13.91
C THR A 63 3.88 3.72 14.89
N THR A 64 3.75 4.90 15.50
CA THR A 64 4.66 5.39 16.54
C THR A 64 3.86 5.67 17.80
N GLY A 65 3.93 4.76 18.78
CA GLY A 65 3.16 4.87 20.02
C GLY A 65 1.65 4.80 19.76
N ASN A 66 0.93 5.88 20.04
CA ASN A 66 -0.51 6.01 19.80
C ASN A 66 -0.86 6.76 18.51
N VAL A 67 0.13 7.05 17.66
CA VAL A 67 -0.07 7.77 16.40
C VAL A 67 0.15 6.83 15.22
N ILE A 68 -0.79 6.87 14.27
CA ILE A 68 -0.69 6.20 12.97
C ILE A 68 -0.26 7.26 11.95
N HIS A 69 0.84 7.00 11.26
CA HIS A 69 1.35 7.79 10.15
C HIS A 69 1.01 7.10 8.85
N ILE A 70 0.29 7.79 7.97
CA ILE A 70 -0.12 7.27 6.67
C ILE A 70 0.46 8.15 5.58
N THR A 71 1.17 7.54 4.63
CA THR A 71 1.63 8.23 3.42
C THR A 71 0.92 7.63 2.21
N LEU A 72 0.17 8.46 1.50
CA LEU A 72 -0.47 8.13 0.23
C LEU A 72 0.25 8.86 -0.90
N GLU A 73 0.61 8.13 -1.95
CA GLU A 73 1.33 8.67 -3.09
C GLU A 73 0.62 8.30 -4.39
N SER A 74 0.57 9.20 -5.36
CA SER A 74 -0.06 8.92 -6.64
C SER A 74 0.52 9.75 -7.78
N THR A 75 0.28 9.28 -9.00
CA THR A 75 0.57 10.00 -10.24
C THR A 75 -0.59 10.89 -10.69
N GLU A 76 -1.70 10.98 -9.97
CA GLU A 76 -2.82 11.84 -10.37
C GLU A 76 -3.51 12.40 -9.12
N ALA A 77 -3.72 13.71 -9.05
CA ALA A 77 -4.39 14.34 -7.91
C ALA A 77 -5.82 13.80 -7.70
N LYS A 78 -6.52 13.44 -8.79
CA LYS A 78 -7.84 12.80 -8.74
C LYS A 78 -7.78 11.45 -8.02
N MET A 79 -6.77 10.63 -8.32
CA MET A 79 -6.60 9.31 -7.71
C MET A 79 -6.20 9.43 -6.24
N LEU A 80 -5.31 10.37 -5.91
CA LEU A 80 -4.95 10.68 -4.53
C LEU A 80 -6.18 11.10 -3.71
N ARG A 81 -7.03 11.98 -4.25
CA ARG A 81 -8.28 12.38 -3.59
C ARG A 81 -9.19 11.18 -3.31
N VAL A 82 -9.41 10.33 -4.32
CA VAL A 82 -10.27 9.14 -4.17
C VAL A 82 -9.72 8.19 -3.11
N ALA A 83 -8.40 7.97 -3.09
CA ALA A 83 -7.76 7.11 -2.10
C ALA A 83 -7.79 7.69 -0.68
N VAL A 84 -7.61 9.00 -0.53
CA VAL A 84 -7.74 9.68 0.76
C VAL A 84 -9.19 9.57 1.26
N SER A 85 -10.17 9.75 0.39
CA SER A 85 -11.60 9.62 0.76
C SER A 85 -11.92 8.20 1.23
N SER A 86 -11.54 7.16 0.48
CA SER A 86 -11.80 5.78 0.89
C SER A 86 -11.02 5.39 2.15
N PHE A 87 -9.81 5.92 2.33
CA PHE A 87 -9.07 5.75 3.58
C PHE A 87 -9.84 6.28 4.80
N TYR A 88 -10.46 7.46 4.71
CA TYR A 88 -11.27 7.98 5.82
C TYR A 88 -12.51 7.12 6.11
N ASP A 89 -13.12 6.53 5.08
CA ASP A 89 -14.24 5.60 5.27
C ASP A 89 -13.78 4.34 6.02
N TYR A 90 -12.64 3.76 5.64
CA TYR A 90 -12.06 2.60 6.33
C TYR A 90 -11.62 2.94 7.76
N LEU A 91 -11.01 4.10 7.97
CA LEU A 91 -10.61 4.57 9.29
C LEU A 91 -11.84 4.76 10.18
N ALA A 92 -12.91 5.38 9.67
CA ALA A 92 -14.14 5.56 10.42
C ALA A 92 -14.74 4.20 10.84
N LEU A 93 -14.70 3.20 9.97
CA LEU A 93 -15.14 1.85 10.31
C LEU A 93 -14.26 1.23 11.41
N ALA A 94 -12.93 1.28 11.26
CA ALA A 94 -11.99 0.75 12.25
C ALA A 94 -12.16 1.42 13.62
N LEU A 95 -12.38 2.74 13.65
CA LEU A 95 -12.62 3.48 14.89
C LEU A 95 -13.95 3.12 15.54
N ARG A 96 -15.02 2.90 14.77
CA ARG A 96 -16.29 2.40 15.30
C ARG A 96 -16.15 1.00 15.88
N CYS A 97 -15.41 0.12 15.22
CA CYS A 97 -15.09 -1.20 15.77
C CYS A 97 -14.34 -1.08 17.09
N ASN A 98 -13.31 -0.22 17.16
CA ASN A 98 -12.61 0.01 18.41
C ASN A 98 -13.56 0.55 19.49
N GLN A 99 -14.47 1.48 19.19
CA GLN A 99 -15.41 2.00 20.18
C GLN A 99 -16.41 0.95 20.70
N GLU A 100 -16.86 0.04 19.83
CA GLU A 100 -17.85 -0.98 20.20
C GLU A 100 -17.21 -2.16 20.95
N PHE A 101 -15.93 -2.45 20.67
CA PHE A 101 -15.24 -3.65 21.17
C PHE A 101 -14.05 -3.36 22.09
N ASP A 102 -13.64 -2.11 22.31
CA ASP A 102 -12.78 -1.79 23.46
C ASP A 102 -13.62 -1.93 24.73
N GLU A 103 -13.52 -3.10 25.34
CA GLU A 103 -13.78 -3.24 26.77
C GLU A 103 -12.62 -2.53 27.48
N GLY A 104 -12.89 -1.32 27.99
CA GLY A 104 -11.92 -0.51 28.74
C GLY A 104 -11.29 -1.22 29.93
#